data_AF-A0A2E3FLN7-F1
#
_entry.id   AF-A0A2E3FLN7-F1
#
_cell.length_a   1.000
_cell.length_b   1.000
_cell.length_c   1.000
_cell.angle_alpha   90.00
_cell.angle_beta   90.00
_cell.angle_gamma   90.00
#
_symmetry.space_group_name_H-M   'P 1'
#
loop_
_entity.id
_entity.type
_entity.pdbx_description
1 polymer ?
#
loop_
_entity_poly.entity_id
_entity_poly.type
_entity_poly.pdbx_seq_one_letter_code
_entity_poly.pdbx_strand_id
1 'polypeptide(L)'
;EGAYDNTAGTVAVMLYAKALLDIGVRCDTFLALWSSEEAGLRGSNAFANNNCDYCLPQDKELRFYINMDMMGISYPAKKSDGDYFPYHAWSGPDVEPDVQDVAITTILDYVHRDVLEAPMDLRIEGSYGAGCDQHWDDHYNLVMDVHEDTFGRSDHVTFRNLGAQTIFHLGAYDEDYSAYHSPSDTFDNMIAEVGGPEELKNSIQFVLWAAFLEFVLADQTPEVRNVNV
;
A
#
# COMPACT_ATOMS: atom_id res chain seq x y z
N GLU A 1 14.72 -15.17 0.37
CA GLU A 1 14.11 -14.43 -0.75
C GLU A 1 12.68 -14.12 -0.34
N GLY A 2 12.03 -13.24 -1.07
CA GLY A 2 11.14 -12.19 -0.56
C GLY A 2 11.16 -11.01 -1.54
N ALA A 3 11.15 -11.33 -2.85
CA ALA A 3 11.35 -10.33 -3.90
C ALA A 3 10.11 -9.44 -4.00
N TYR A 4 8.96 -10.07 -4.01
CA TYR A 4 7.64 -9.47 -3.87
C TYR A 4 7.41 -8.98 -2.44
N ASP A 5 7.80 -9.79 -1.45
CA ASP A 5 7.55 -9.57 -0.02
C ASP A 5 8.86 -9.49 0.80
N ASN A 6 9.47 -8.32 0.98
CA ASN A 6 9.06 -7.02 0.44
C ASN A 6 10.29 -6.25 -0.09
N THR A 7 11.12 -6.93 -0.89
CA THR A 7 12.27 -6.29 -1.56
C THR A 7 11.78 -5.20 -2.53
N ALA A 8 10.68 -5.43 -3.25
CA ALA A 8 10.08 -4.45 -4.16
C ALA A 8 9.69 -3.16 -3.43
N GLY A 9 8.98 -3.24 -2.30
CA GLY A 9 8.64 -2.08 -1.46
C GLY A 9 9.87 -1.42 -0.83
N THR A 10 10.86 -2.20 -0.42
CA THR A 10 12.14 -1.66 0.07
C THR A 10 12.83 -0.79 -0.98
N VAL A 11 12.92 -1.28 -2.22
CA VAL A 11 13.53 -0.54 -3.33
C VAL A 11 12.69 0.70 -3.68
N ALA A 12 11.36 0.61 -3.64
CA ALA A 12 10.45 1.75 -3.83
C ALA A 12 10.75 2.90 -2.85
N VAL A 13 10.84 2.60 -1.56
CA VAL A 13 11.19 3.61 -0.52
C VAL A 13 12.57 4.21 -0.78
N MET A 14 13.56 3.41 -1.20
CA MET A 14 14.88 3.92 -1.56
C MET A 14 14.87 4.82 -2.79
N LEU A 15 13.97 4.59 -3.75
CA LEU A 15 13.77 5.47 -4.90
C LEU A 15 13.14 6.79 -4.49
N TYR A 16 12.12 6.78 -3.62
CA TYR A 16 11.56 8.00 -3.04
C TYR A 16 12.59 8.78 -2.24
N ALA A 17 13.45 8.11 -1.47
CA ALA A 17 14.53 8.77 -0.75
C ALA A 17 15.44 9.59 -1.68
N LYS A 18 15.70 9.10 -2.89
CA LYS A 18 16.46 9.86 -3.89
C LYS A 18 15.65 11.02 -4.47
N ALA A 19 14.39 10.78 -4.82
CA ALA A 19 13.53 11.81 -5.43
C ALA A 19 13.24 12.97 -4.46
N LEU A 20 13.00 12.67 -3.19
CA LEU A 20 12.65 13.65 -2.16
C LEU A 20 13.83 14.51 -1.70
N LEU A 21 15.07 14.22 -2.13
CA LEU A 21 16.20 15.14 -1.95
C LEU A 21 16.04 16.42 -2.79
N ASP A 22 15.34 16.32 -3.91
CA ASP A 22 15.17 17.40 -4.88
C ASP A 22 13.79 18.08 -4.77
N ILE A 23 12.93 17.61 -3.87
CA ILE A 23 11.54 18.07 -3.71
C ILE A 23 11.34 18.60 -2.30
N GLY A 24 10.85 19.84 -2.20
CA GLY A 24 10.46 20.42 -0.91
C GLY A 24 9.16 19.82 -0.41
N VAL A 25 9.18 19.26 0.80
CA VAL A 25 7.99 18.77 1.53
C VAL A 25 7.62 19.74 2.65
N ARG A 26 6.34 19.80 3.01
CA ARG A 26 5.81 20.66 4.07
C ARG A 26 6.06 20.06 5.46
N CYS A 27 5.96 18.74 5.59
CA CYS A 27 6.09 18.04 6.86
C CYS A 27 7.44 17.35 7.00
N ASP A 28 7.93 17.26 8.24
CA ASP A 28 9.04 16.36 8.58
C ASP A 28 8.63 14.93 8.20
N THR A 29 9.39 14.31 7.29
CA THR A 29 9.02 13.03 6.68
C THR A 29 10.02 11.95 7.06
N PHE A 30 9.51 10.79 7.49
CA PHE A 30 10.30 9.58 7.68
C PHE A 30 10.13 8.65 6.49
N LEU A 31 11.24 8.17 5.95
CA LEU A 31 11.26 7.04 5.02
C LEU A 31 11.80 5.85 5.79
N ALA A 32 10.96 4.83 5.97
CA ALA A 32 11.24 3.71 6.86
C ALA A 32 11.33 2.40 6.11
N LEU A 33 12.24 1.54 6.57
CA LEU A 33 12.37 0.16 6.15
C LEU A 33 12.27 -0.68 7.44
N TRP A 34 11.11 -1.29 7.68
CA TRP A 34 10.87 -2.00 8.92
C TRP A 34 11.48 -3.39 8.90
N SER A 35 12.12 -3.75 10.01
CA SER A 35 12.55 -5.13 10.22
C SER A 35 11.43 -5.95 10.85
N SER A 36 11.29 -7.19 10.41
CA SER A 36 10.46 -8.20 11.09
C SER A 36 8.98 -7.84 11.20
N GLU A 37 8.39 -7.35 10.10
CA GLU A 37 6.94 -7.29 9.86
C GLU A 37 6.35 -8.70 10.11
N GLU A 38 6.88 -9.69 9.40
CA GLU A 38 6.51 -11.12 9.47
C GLU A 38 6.56 -11.77 10.87
N ALA A 39 7.34 -11.18 11.79
CA ALA A 39 7.48 -11.69 13.14
C ALA A 39 6.59 -10.94 14.15
N GLY A 40 5.58 -10.20 13.66
CA GLY A 40 4.62 -9.43 14.43
C GLY A 40 4.94 -7.94 14.51
N LEU A 41 5.24 -7.31 13.37
CA LEU A 41 5.41 -5.85 13.24
C LEU A 41 6.47 -5.29 14.19
N ARG A 42 7.57 -6.01 14.43
CA ARG A 42 8.46 -5.70 15.55
C ARG A 42 9.20 -4.37 15.38
N GLY A 43 9.67 -4.09 14.17
CA GLY A 43 10.41 -2.87 13.85
C GLY A 43 9.54 -1.63 13.97
N SER A 44 8.39 -1.62 13.29
CA SER A 44 7.42 -0.52 13.34
C SER A 44 6.90 -0.31 14.77
N ASN A 45 6.56 -1.37 15.49
CA ASN A 45 6.15 -1.25 16.90
C ASN A 45 7.25 -0.70 17.80
N ALA A 46 8.51 -1.11 17.63
CA ALA A 46 9.60 -0.57 18.43
C ALA A 46 9.77 0.93 18.21
N PHE A 47 9.70 1.39 16.95
CA PHE A 47 9.79 2.81 16.60
C PHE A 47 8.61 3.63 17.13
N ALA A 48 7.39 3.14 16.92
CA ALA A 48 6.16 3.85 17.29
C ALA A 48 5.96 3.92 18.81
N ASN A 49 6.31 2.85 19.55
CA ASN A 49 6.16 2.78 21.01
C ASN A 49 7.40 3.28 21.77
N ASN A 50 8.30 4.00 21.10
CA ASN A 50 9.48 4.63 21.70
C ASN A 50 10.44 3.65 22.43
N ASN A 51 10.63 2.46 21.86
CA ASN A 51 11.52 1.41 22.36
C ASN A 51 12.76 1.22 21.45
N CYS A 52 13.42 2.33 21.13
CA CYS A 52 14.61 2.40 20.27
C CYS A 52 15.37 3.70 20.51
N ASP A 53 16.61 3.79 20.01
CA ASP A 53 17.46 4.98 20.22
C ASP A 53 16.95 6.23 19.46
N TYR A 54 16.33 6.03 18.29
CA TYR A 54 15.78 7.08 17.44
C TYR A 54 14.37 6.71 17.00
N CYS A 55 13.41 7.07 17.84
CA CYS A 55 12.02 6.66 17.74
C CYS A 55 11.10 7.81 17.30
N LEU A 56 9.81 7.50 17.14
CA LEU A 56 8.79 8.47 16.75
C LEU A 56 8.82 9.70 17.69
N PRO A 57 9.04 10.91 17.16
CA PRO A 57 9.02 12.13 17.97
C PRO A 57 7.68 12.33 18.68
N GLN A 58 7.72 12.65 19.97
CA GLN A 58 6.52 12.80 20.81
C GLN A 58 6.03 14.26 20.91
N ASP A 59 6.82 15.21 20.41
CA ASP A 59 6.51 16.65 20.36
C ASP A 59 5.95 17.08 19.00
N LYS A 60 5.66 16.13 18.11
CA LYS A 60 5.15 16.35 16.75
C LYS A 60 3.85 15.59 16.53
N GLU A 61 3.01 16.11 15.64
CA GLU A 61 1.80 15.42 15.19
C GLU A 61 2.15 14.31 14.20
N LEU A 62 1.72 13.08 14.47
CA LEU A 62 1.76 11.97 13.50
C LEU A 62 0.54 12.08 12.57
N ARG A 63 0.72 12.70 11.41
CA ARG A 63 -0.38 13.01 10.48
C ARG A 63 -0.84 11.80 9.68
N PHE A 64 0.08 11.18 8.94
CA PHE A 64 -0.26 10.05 8.07
C PHE A 64 0.90 9.07 7.88
N TYR A 65 0.58 7.89 7.35
CA TYR A 65 1.53 6.83 7.02
C TYR A 65 1.09 6.08 5.75
N ILE A 66 1.98 5.96 4.77
CA ILE A 66 1.72 5.19 3.54
C ILE A 66 2.59 3.93 3.57
N ASN A 67 1.95 2.77 3.44
CA ASN A 67 2.58 1.46 3.44
C ASN A 67 2.55 0.89 2.03
N MET A 68 3.68 0.38 1.57
CA MET A 68 3.76 -0.36 0.30
C MET A 68 4.28 -1.75 0.62
N ASP A 69 3.43 -2.73 0.39
CA ASP A 69 3.75 -4.13 0.62
C ASP A 69 3.36 -4.95 -0.60
N MET A 70 4.07 -6.06 -0.83
CA MET A 70 3.72 -7.00 -1.90
C MET A 70 3.51 -6.28 -3.26
N MET A 71 4.55 -5.59 -3.77
CA MET A 71 4.46 -4.77 -4.99
C MET A 71 4.83 -5.55 -6.26
N GLY A 72 4.08 -5.36 -7.34
CA GLY A 72 4.46 -5.77 -8.70
C GLY A 72 3.76 -7.01 -9.25
N ILE A 73 3.04 -7.76 -8.40
CA ILE A 73 2.05 -8.76 -8.82
C ILE A 73 0.66 -8.17 -8.63
N SER A 74 0.36 -7.16 -9.44
CA SER A 74 -0.89 -6.38 -9.40
C SER A 74 -1.18 -5.74 -10.76
N TYR A 75 -2.38 -5.19 -10.95
CA TYR A 75 -2.70 -4.35 -12.12
C TYR A 75 -1.56 -3.33 -12.41
N PRO A 76 -1.21 -3.05 -13.68
CA PRO A 76 -1.81 -3.55 -14.93
C PRO A 76 -1.34 -4.93 -15.42
N ALA A 77 -0.55 -5.68 -14.65
CA ALA A 77 -0.10 -7.00 -15.07
C ALA A 77 -1.28 -7.98 -15.22
N LYS A 78 -1.10 -8.95 -16.11
CA LYS A 78 -2.07 -10.02 -16.38
C LYS A 78 -1.51 -11.39 -16.02
N LYS A 79 -2.40 -12.23 -15.53
CA LYS A 79 -2.22 -13.67 -15.37
C LYS A 79 -2.13 -14.34 -16.74
N SER A 80 -1.65 -15.58 -16.75
CA SER A 80 -1.50 -16.39 -17.97
C SER A 80 -2.83 -16.72 -18.68
N ASP A 81 -3.95 -16.68 -17.96
CA ASP A 81 -5.31 -16.87 -18.50
C ASP A 81 -5.89 -15.58 -19.11
N GLY A 82 -5.21 -14.44 -18.96
CA GLY A 82 -5.59 -13.15 -19.51
C GLY A 82 -6.33 -12.24 -18.54
N ASP A 83 -6.70 -12.73 -17.36
CA ASP A 83 -7.25 -11.92 -16.28
C ASP A 83 -6.18 -11.00 -15.70
N TYR A 84 -6.59 -9.87 -15.12
CA TYR A 84 -5.66 -9.00 -14.41
C TYR A 84 -5.30 -9.58 -13.04
N PHE A 85 -4.13 -9.21 -12.53
CA PHE A 85 -3.85 -9.38 -11.10
C PHE A 85 -4.64 -8.34 -10.29
N PRO A 86 -5.10 -8.67 -9.08
CA PRO A 86 -5.79 -7.70 -8.24
C PRO A 86 -4.83 -6.61 -7.78
N TYR A 87 -5.37 -5.43 -7.55
CA TYR A 87 -4.69 -4.30 -6.94
C TYR A 87 -5.54 -3.81 -5.77
N HIS A 88 -4.92 -3.68 -4.61
CA HIS A 88 -5.58 -3.18 -3.41
C HIS A 88 -4.89 -1.92 -2.92
N ALA A 89 -5.68 -0.91 -2.57
CA ALA A 89 -5.20 0.24 -1.83
C ALA A 89 -6.27 0.70 -0.84
N TRP A 90 -6.02 0.54 0.46
CA TRP A 90 -7.00 0.88 1.49
C TRP A 90 -6.57 2.08 2.32
N SER A 91 -7.47 3.04 2.52
CA SER A 91 -7.28 4.13 3.48
C SER A 91 -7.93 3.85 4.82
N GLY A 92 -7.45 4.52 5.87
CA GLY A 92 -8.12 4.49 7.18
C GLY A 92 -7.51 5.47 8.18
N PRO A 93 -7.87 5.42 9.47
CA PRO A 93 -8.85 4.50 10.06
C PRO A 93 -10.27 4.72 9.55
N ASP A 94 -10.99 3.62 9.39
CA ASP A 94 -12.43 3.56 9.12
C ASP A 94 -13.15 3.17 10.42
N VAL A 95 -14.13 3.96 10.85
CA VAL A 95 -14.91 3.76 12.08
C VAL A 95 -16.35 3.41 11.73
N GLU A 96 -16.90 4.05 10.71
CA GLU A 96 -18.23 3.83 10.18
C GLU A 96 -18.14 3.44 8.69
N PRO A 97 -18.25 2.14 8.33
CA PRO A 97 -17.98 1.65 6.97
C PRO A 97 -18.79 2.31 5.84
N ASP A 98 -19.95 2.91 6.16
CA ASP A 98 -20.83 3.59 5.21
C ASP A 98 -20.51 5.10 5.06
N VAL A 99 -19.49 5.60 5.76
CA VAL A 99 -19.10 7.01 5.85
C VAL A 99 -17.61 7.14 5.54
N GLN A 100 -17.25 8.20 4.81
CA GLN A 100 -15.84 8.54 4.67
C GLN A 100 -15.36 9.24 5.95
N ASP A 101 -14.53 8.57 6.76
CA ASP A 101 -14.12 9.11 8.07
C ASP A 101 -12.89 10.00 8.00
N VAL A 102 -12.00 9.77 7.03
CA VAL A 102 -10.71 10.47 6.96
C VAL A 102 -10.47 11.21 5.65
N ALA A 103 -9.74 12.33 5.75
CA ALA A 103 -9.43 13.19 4.59
C ALA A 103 -8.49 12.49 3.59
N ILE A 104 -7.64 11.57 4.04
CA ILE A 104 -6.73 10.84 3.17
C ILE A 104 -7.49 9.94 2.18
N THR A 105 -8.71 9.50 2.49
CA THR A 105 -9.56 8.74 1.56
C THR A 105 -9.89 9.56 0.31
N THR A 106 -10.20 10.85 0.46
CA THR A 106 -10.43 11.72 -0.71
C THR A 106 -9.19 11.83 -1.60
N ILE A 107 -7.99 11.78 -1.01
CA ILE A 107 -6.73 11.81 -1.77
C ILE A 107 -6.52 10.49 -2.49
N LEU A 108 -6.73 9.36 -1.80
CA LEU A 108 -6.66 8.02 -2.38
C LEU A 108 -7.59 7.91 -3.60
N ASP A 109 -8.84 8.31 -3.45
CA ASP A 109 -9.84 8.30 -4.53
C ASP A 109 -9.42 9.21 -5.69
N TYR A 110 -9.03 10.46 -5.40
CA TYR A 110 -8.63 11.41 -6.44
C TYR A 110 -7.42 10.91 -7.24
N VAL A 111 -6.41 10.36 -6.57
CA VAL A 111 -5.21 9.85 -7.25
C VAL A 111 -5.58 8.70 -8.18
N HIS A 112 -6.36 7.72 -7.72
CA HIS A 112 -6.71 6.56 -8.54
C HIS A 112 -7.68 6.91 -9.66
N ARG A 113 -8.73 7.69 -9.37
CA ARG A 113 -9.84 7.95 -10.30
C ARG A 113 -9.51 9.06 -11.30
N ASP A 114 -8.95 10.16 -10.83
CA ASP A 114 -8.80 11.38 -11.64
C ASP A 114 -7.38 11.58 -12.18
N VAL A 115 -6.35 11.11 -11.46
CA VAL A 115 -4.95 11.31 -11.89
C VAL A 115 -4.41 10.12 -12.67
N LEU A 116 -4.57 8.91 -12.14
CA LEU A 116 -4.14 7.68 -12.80
C LEU A 116 -5.17 7.17 -13.81
N GLU A 117 -6.40 7.69 -13.77
CA GLU A 117 -7.53 7.22 -14.58
C GLU A 117 -7.67 5.69 -14.52
N ALA A 118 -7.47 5.13 -13.31
CA ALA A 118 -7.49 3.70 -13.09
C ALA A 118 -8.88 3.13 -13.41
N PRO A 119 -8.96 1.92 -13.98
CA PRO A 119 -10.24 1.36 -14.43
C PRO A 119 -11.00 0.78 -13.24
N MET A 120 -11.60 1.65 -12.44
CA MET A 120 -12.20 1.30 -11.14
C MET A 120 -13.32 0.26 -11.21
N ASP A 121 -14.02 0.14 -12.34
CA ASP A 121 -15.10 -0.82 -12.55
C ASP A 121 -14.64 -2.12 -13.25
N LEU A 122 -13.33 -2.29 -13.46
CA LEU A 122 -12.77 -3.46 -14.13
C LEU A 122 -12.94 -4.70 -13.26
N ARG A 123 -13.48 -5.77 -13.86
CA ARG A 123 -13.79 -7.04 -13.19
C ARG A 123 -13.31 -8.23 -14.01
N ILE A 124 -13.09 -9.35 -13.34
CA ILE A 124 -12.79 -10.66 -13.94
C ILE A 124 -14.05 -11.54 -13.99
N GLU A 125 -14.06 -12.60 -14.82
CA GLU A 125 -15.19 -13.54 -14.89
C GLU A 125 -15.29 -14.49 -13.68
N GLY A 126 -14.21 -14.64 -12.92
CA GLY A 126 -14.12 -15.42 -11.68
C GLY A 126 -14.20 -14.56 -10.41
N SER A 127 -13.59 -15.04 -9.33
CA SER A 127 -13.36 -14.28 -8.11
C SER A 127 -11.87 -14.21 -7.83
N TYR A 128 -11.41 -13.12 -7.24
CA TYR A 128 -10.10 -13.11 -6.60
C TYR A 128 -10.12 -14.01 -5.38
N GLY A 129 -8.96 -14.59 -5.12
CA GLY A 129 -8.84 -15.50 -4.01
C GLY A 129 -8.70 -14.76 -2.71
N ALA A 130 -9.26 -15.34 -1.63
CA ALA A 130 -9.54 -14.72 -0.33
C ALA A 130 -8.92 -13.31 -0.17
N GLY A 131 -9.61 -12.35 -0.79
CA GLY A 131 -9.33 -10.95 -0.62
C GLY A 131 -9.61 -10.59 0.82
N CYS A 132 -8.88 -9.63 1.28
CA CYS A 132 -8.91 -9.19 2.66
C CYS A 132 -10.14 -8.27 2.91
N ASP A 133 -10.83 -7.82 1.87
CA ASP A 133 -12.10 -7.12 1.98
C ASP A 133 -13.19 -7.97 2.68
N GLN A 134 -13.58 -7.55 3.89
CA GLN A 134 -14.65 -8.17 4.68
C GLN A 134 -15.94 -7.34 4.69
N HIS A 135 -15.93 -6.15 4.08
CA HIS A 135 -17.03 -5.19 4.16
C HIS A 135 -17.85 -5.16 2.88
N TRP A 136 -17.27 -5.50 1.73
CA TRP A 136 -17.89 -5.29 0.43
C TRP A 136 -18.08 -6.61 -0.33
N ASP A 137 -19.23 -7.25 -0.11
CA ASP A 137 -19.62 -8.50 -0.80
C ASP A 137 -19.53 -8.41 -2.34
N ASP A 138 -19.64 -7.21 -2.93
CA ASP A 138 -19.58 -6.99 -4.37
C ASP A 138 -18.14 -6.79 -4.91
N HIS A 139 -17.11 -6.79 -4.07
CA HIS A 139 -15.71 -6.58 -4.49
C HIS A 139 -14.99 -7.88 -4.88
N TYR A 140 -15.63 -9.04 -4.70
CA TYR A 140 -15.03 -10.36 -4.90
C TYR A 140 -14.35 -10.60 -6.26
N ASN A 141 -14.65 -9.81 -7.29
CA ASN A 141 -14.04 -9.91 -8.61
C ASN A 141 -13.54 -8.57 -9.17
N LEU A 142 -13.42 -7.54 -8.33
CA LEU A 142 -12.99 -6.21 -8.70
C LEU A 142 -11.47 -6.15 -8.81
N VAL A 143 -10.94 -5.69 -9.96
CA VAL A 143 -9.48 -5.60 -10.16
C VAL A 143 -8.87 -4.48 -9.32
N MET A 144 -9.60 -3.37 -9.17
CA MET A 144 -9.17 -2.18 -8.45
C MET A 144 -9.96 -2.09 -7.14
N ASP A 145 -9.46 -2.74 -6.10
CA ASP A 145 -10.06 -2.66 -4.78
C ASP A 145 -9.47 -1.48 -3.99
N VAL A 146 -10.02 -0.29 -4.22
CA VAL A 146 -9.51 0.97 -3.68
C VAL A 146 -10.62 1.73 -2.97
N HIS A 147 -10.54 1.76 -1.64
CA HIS A 147 -11.56 2.34 -0.78
C HIS A 147 -11.04 2.55 0.65
N GLU A 148 -11.87 3.14 1.51
CA GLU A 148 -11.58 3.23 2.95
C GLU A 148 -11.99 1.94 3.64
N ASP A 149 -11.07 1.36 4.42
CA ASP A 149 -11.33 0.16 5.21
C ASP A 149 -10.41 0.09 6.45
N THR A 150 -10.89 -0.56 7.51
CA THR A 150 -10.10 -1.03 8.64
C THR A 150 -9.21 -2.23 8.30
N PHE A 151 -9.37 -2.82 7.13
CA PHE A 151 -8.81 -4.10 6.80
C PHE A 151 -7.33 -4.06 6.37
N GLY A 152 -6.65 -5.18 6.57
CA GLY A 152 -5.24 -5.40 6.25
C GLY A 152 -4.39 -5.37 7.51
N ARG A 153 -3.54 -6.38 7.72
CA ARG A 153 -2.51 -6.34 8.76
C ARG A 153 -1.15 -6.21 8.09
N SER A 154 -0.55 -5.04 8.25
CA SER A 154 0.86 -4.75 7.96
C SER A 154 1.29 -3.61 8.88
N ASP A 155 2.50 -3.07 8.71
CA ASP A 155 3.11 -2.07 9.59
C ASP A 155 2.26 -0.80 9.79
N HIS A 156 1.39 -0.46 8.84
CA HIS A 156 0.45 0.67 8.95
C HIS A 156 -0.47 0.59 10.18
N VAL A 157 -0.85 -0.61 10.61
CA VAL A 157 -1.75 -0.79 11.76
C VAL A 157 -1.16 -0.18 13.02
N THR A 158 0.16 -0.26 13.21
CA THR A 158 0.85 0.33 14.36
C THR A 158 0.64 1.84 14.41
N PHE A 159 0.74 2.53 13.27
CA PHE A 159 0.60 4.00 13.20
C PHE A 159 -0.86 4.44 13.19
N ARG A 160 -1.75 3.68 12.53
CA ARG A 160 -3.20 3.86 12.59
C ARG A 160 -3.72 3.83 14.02
N ASN A 161 -3.24 2.88 14.83
CA ASN A 161 -3.62 2.78 16.25
C ASN A 161 -3.16 3.98 17.10
N LEU A 162 -2.19 4.77 16.61
CA LEU A 162 -1.78 6.04 17.20
C LEU A 162 -2.53 7.25 16.60
N GLY A 163 -3.50 7.01 15.73
CA GLY A 163 -4.36 8.02 15.12
C GLY A 163 -3.88 8.56 13.78
N ALA A 164 -2.81 8.02 13.20
CA ALA A 164 -2.39 8.41 11.85
C ALA A 164 -3.48 8.03 10.83
N GLN A 165 -3.72 8.90 9.85
CA GLN A 165 -4.45 8.48 8.65
C GLN A 165 -3.51 7.63 7.78
N THR A 166 -3.94 6.48 7.30
CA THR A 166 -3.06 5.54 6.60
C THR A 166 -3.54 5.23 5.20
N ILE A 167 -2.61 4.94 4.28
CA ILE A 167 -2.88 4.23 3.03
C ILE A 167 -2.04 2.94 3.03
N PHE A 168 -2.64 1.83 2.63
CA PHE A 168 -1.99 0.54 2.49
C PHE A 168 -2.13 0.02 1.07
N HIS A 169 -1.03 0.05 0.31
CA HIS A 169 -0.92 -0.56 -1.02
C HIS A 169 -0.51 -2.02 -0.91
N LEU A 170 -1.21 -2.88 -1.65
CA LEU A 170 -1.01 -4.32 -1.62
C LEU A 170 -1.38 -5.00 -2.95
N GLY A 171 -0.58 -5.99 -3.35
CA GLY A 171 -0.83 -6.83 -4.53
C GLY A 171 -1.68 -8.08 -4.26
N ALA A 172 -1.49 -9.10 -5.11
CA ALA A 172 -2.10 -10.42 -5.06
C ALA A 172 -1.71 -11.28 -3.83
N TYR A 173 -2.70 -12.02 -3.31
CA TYR A 173 -2.55 -13.01 -2.23
C TYR A 173 -2.18 -14.41 -2.74
N ASP A 174 -1.99 -15.37 -1.82
CA ASP A 174 -1.58 -16.76 -2.11
C ASP A 174 -2.40 -17.45 -3.21
N GLU A 175 -3.71 -17.21 -3.23
CA GLU A 175 -4.63 -17.81 -4.20
C GLU A 175 -4.45 -17.25 -5.63
N ASP A 176 -3.96 -16.01 -5.73
CA ASP A 176 -3.69 -15.31 -6.99
C ASP A 176 -2.20 -15.31 -7.36
N TYR A 177 -1.31 -15.53 -6.39
CA TYR A 177 0.13 -15.62 -6.54
C TYR A 177 0.73 -16.64 -5.57
N SER A 178 0.78 -17.91 -6.01
CA SER A 178 1.21 -19.05 -5.18
C SER A 178 2.66 -19.01 -4.66
N ALA A 179 3.48 -18.06 -5.13
CA ALA A 179 4.85 -17.92 -4.67
C ALA A 179 4.98 -17.03 -3.44
N TYR A 180 3.95 -16.24 -3.08
CA TYR A 180 3.89 -15.53 -1.81
C TYR A 180 4.13 -16.49 -0.63
N HIS A 181 4.86 -16.03 0.39
CA HIS A 181 5.34 -16.84 1.53
C HIS A 181 6.08 -18.15 1.19
N SER A 182 6.67 -18.22 -0.01
CA SER A 182 7.37 -19.43 -0.46
C SER A 182 8.83 -19.15 -0.84
N PRO A 183 9.70 -20.17 -0.86
CA PRO A 183 11.04 -20.04 -1.42
C PRO A 183 11.07 -19.65 -2.91
N SER A 184 9.93 -19.71 -3.60
CA SER A 184 9.78 -19.30 -4.99
C SER A 184 9.46 -17.82 -5.16
N ASP A 185 9.30 -17.04 -4.07
CA ASP A 185 9.24 -15.57 -4.13
C ASP A 185 10.61 -15.00 -4.50
N THR A 186 10.86 -15.04 -5.81
CA THR A 186 12.11 -14.65 -6.45
C THR A 186 11.80 -13.69 -7.59
N PHE A 187 12.75 -12.82 -7.91
CA PHE A 187 12.59 -11.84 -9.00
C PHE A 187 12.32 -12.51 -10.36
N ASP A 188 13.01 -13.62 -10.65
CA ASP A 188 12.79 -14.37 -11.89
C ASP A 188 11.38 -14.97 -11.96
N ASN A 189 10.85 -15.43 -10.82
CA ASN A 189 9.48 -15.93 -10.76
C ASN A 189 8.45 -14.81 -10.95
N MET A 190 8.66 -13.64 -10.34
CA MET A 190 7.81 -12.46 -10.58
C MET A 190 7.77 -12.11 -12.07
N ILE A 191 8.93 -12.07 -12.73
CA ILE A 191 9.02 -11.79 -14.18
C ILE A 191 8.23 -12.82 -15.00
N ALA A 192 8.39 -14.10 -14.68
CA ALA A 192 7.72 -15.17 -15.40
C ALA A 192 6.20 -15.09 -15.24
N GLU A 193 5.73 -14.81 -14.02
CA GLU A 193 4.32 -14.81 -13.64
C GLU A 193 3.53 -13.71 -14.37
N VAL A 194 4.07 -12.48 -14.40
CA VAL A 194 3.41 -11.34 -15.06
C VAL A 194 3.62 -11.28 -16.57
N GLY A 195 4.31 -12.27 -17.14
CA GLY A 195 4.53 -12.38 -18.58
C GLY A 195 5.73 -11.60 -19.13
N GLY A 196 6.61 -11.08 -18.28
CA GLY A 196 7.89 -10.50 -18.68
C GLY A 196 8.34 -9.30 -17.86
N PRO A 197 9.59 -8.84 -18.05
CA PRO A 197 10.18 -7.76 -17.26
C PRO A 197 9.51 -6.40 -17.48
N GLU A 198 8.94 -6.15 -18.67
CA GLU A 198 8.24 -4.89 -18.94
C GLU A 198 6.88 -4.84 -18.25
N GLU A 199 6.15 -5.97 -18.19
CA GLU A 199 4.89 -6.06 -17.45
C GLU A 199 5.11 -5.91 -15.94
N LEU A 200 6.17 -6.53 -15.40
CA LEU A 200 6.56 -6.36 -14.00
C LEU A 200 6.88 -4.90 -13.69
N LYS A 201 7.64 -4.25 -14.58
CA LYS A 201 7.98 -2.84 -14.44
C LYS A 201 6.72 -1.96 -14.46
N ASN A 202 5.77 -2.21 -15.36
CA ASN A 202 4.52 -1.45 -15.43
C ASN A 202 3.68 -1.62 -14.16
N SER A 203 3.59 -2.85 -13.64
CA SER A 203 2.92 -3.16 -12.36
C SER A 203 3.54 -2.41 -11.18
N ILE A 204 4.86 -2.48 -11.02
CA ILE A 204 5.57 -1.75 -9.96
C ILE A 204 5.40 -0.23 -10.13
N GLN A 205 5.48 0.28 -11.36
CA GLN A 205 5.35 1.71 -11.65
C GLN A 205 3.97 2.26 -11.31
N PHE A 206 2.91 1.49 -11.49
CA PHE A 206 1.56 1.91 -11.15
C PHE A 206 1.45 2.21 -9.64
N VAL A 207 1.86 1.25 -8.79
CA VAL A 207 1.88 1.42 -7.32
C VAL A 207 2.82 2.56 -6.91
N LEU A 208 4.00 2.67 -7.55
CA LEU A 208 4.96 3.74 -7.28
C LEU A 208 4.36 5.14 -7.54
N TRP A 209 3.66 5.31 -8.66
CA TRP A 209 3.06 6.61 -8.95
C TRP A 209 1.88 6.91 -8.02
N ALA A 210 1.05 5.92 -7.71
CA ALA A 210 -0.05 6.08 -6.76
C ALA A 210 0.46 6.58 -5.40
N ALA A 211 1.35 5.82 -4.75
CA ALA A 211 1.88 6.15 -3.43
C ALA A 211 2.65 7.48 -3.41
N PHE A 212 3.39 7.81 -4.47
CA PHE A 212 4.10 9.09 -4.55
C PHE A 212 3.15 10.29 -4.67
N LEU A 213 2.13 10.20 -5.52
CA LEU A 213 1.15 11.27 -5.71
C LEU A 213 0.31 11.47 -4.46
N GLU A 214 -0.11 10.39 -3.82
CA GLU A 214 -0.80 10.41 -2.52
C GLU A 214 0.05 11.10 -1.45
N PHE A 215 1.34 10.76 -1.35
CA PHE A 215 2.27 11.41 -0.43
C PHE A 215 2.32 12.93 -0.66
N VAL A 216 2.55 13.35 -1.91
CA VAL A 216 2.68 14.78 -2.25
C VAL A 216 1.39 15.53 -1.92
N LEU A 217 0.22 14.95 -2.20
CA LEU A 217 -1.07 15.57 -1.92
C LEU A 217 -1.40 15.57 -0.42
N ALA A 218 -1.13 14.48 0.29
CA ALA A 218 -1.38 14.36 1.74
C ALA A 218 -0.51 15.31 2.54
N ASP A 219 0.76 15.49 2.15
CA ASP A 219 1.67 16.46 2.75
C ASP A 219 1.13 17.90 2.67
N GLN A 220 0.46 18.25 1.55
CA GLN A 220 -0.09 19.59 1.31
C GLN A 220 -1.50 19.81 1.86
N THR A 221 -2.24 18.75 2.19
CA THR A 221 -3.65 18.82 2.62
C THR A 221 -3.76 19.02 4.14
N PRO A 222 -4.21 20.17 4.66
CA PRO A 222 -4.29 20.43 6.10
C PRO A 222 -5.27 19.55 6.88
N GLU A 223 -6.22 18.90 6.22
CA GLU A 223 -7.25 18.03 6.81
C GLU A 223 -6.73 16.61 7.07
N VAL A 224 -5.61 16.23 6.43
CA VAL A 224 -4.89 14.99 6.78
C VAL A 224 -4.18 15.22 8.11
N ARG A 225 -4.83 14.80 9.20
CA ARG A 225 -4.44 15.08 10.59
C ARG A 225 -4.61 13.83 11.42
N ASN A 226 -3.89 13.78 12.53
CA ASN A 226 -4.09 12.72 13.49
C ASN A 226 -5.53 12.77 14.03
N VAL A 227 -6.25 11.65 14.01
CA VAL A 227 -7.67 11.60 14.43
C VAL A 227 -7.87 11.67 15.94
N ASN A 228 -6.80 11.56 16.73
CA ASN A 228 -6.84 11.63 18.19
C ASN A 228 -6.50 13.04 18.75
N VAL A 229 -6.24 14.03 17.90
CA VAL A 229 -5.74 15.37 18.28
C VAL A 229 -6.78 16.46 18.07
#